data_AF-A0A4D8PXZ6-F1
#
_entry.id   AF-A0A4D8PXZ6-F1
#
_cell.length_a   1.000
_cell.length_b   1.000
_cell.length_c   1.000
_cell.angle_alpha   90.00
_cell.angle_beta   90.00
_cell.angle_gamma   90.00
#
_symmetry.space_group_name_H-M   'P 1'
#
loop_
_entity.id
_entity.type
_entity.pdbx_description
1 polymer ?
#
loop_
_entity_poly.entity_id
_entity_poly.type
_entity_poly.pdbx_seq_one_letter_code
_entity_poly.pdbx_strand_id
1 'polypeptide(L)'
;MSLLARIAARLPEPAQPFVHRLGHIPRLIVAERFVAETGGLASIRLDLQGAPLAAGRPVTVSVVQPATGDSRQLSVRDWTLFRNSFPVPFPAFANEAGDIFHLFVTQGETPPTTAALAAHARRIGLDARPPVVLPSASTFGMARALPGSDDALPVAYGIDVFWCDKHGMYFEGWIHCHQHRLSGLRIRVGDDVYDVPEFRRREDLLTFYPDHPHVVDSGFVGYVQGRPGQPVHFEVTSDAGSRSIPIELPKSTLLKEPWTEYQHDTINDFVHTLGRFVTEVNERNLVVAEIGSRHVGEASENMRNYFTGAKRYVGIDIHAAPGVDVVGDAHALDRLVGQGGIDAVFSLSVIEHLACPWVLAAASNRALSMGGIVFHSAPQTYPLHETPNDFWRYSDEGLKVLFGPATGFEVIAAGMVNVMHMYPEERRGVFASVPINPGYGNAFILARKVRDLPDGAVAWPMDFDESRDRAAQYPVRPAT
;
A
#
# COMPACT_ATOMS: atom_id res chain seq x y z
N MET A 1 -10.67 -23.02 1.25
CA MET A 1 -11.02 -22.83 -0.17
C MET A 1 -9.74 -22.42 -0.89
N SER A 2 -9.41 -23.08 -2.01
CA SER A 2 -8.24 -22.71 -2.83
C SER A 2 -8.38 -21.27 -3.36
N LEU A 3 -7.27 -20.62 -3.71
CA LEU A 3 -7.26 -19.23 -4.20
C LEU A 3 -8.18 -19.11 -5.42
N LEU A 4 -8.17 -20.13 -6.28
CA LEU A 4 -9.02 -20.22 -7.46
C LEU A 4 -10.46 -20.71 -7.20
N ALA A 5 -10.74 -21.43 -6.11
CA ALA A 5 -12.12 -21.69 -5.68
C ALA A 5 -12.84 -20.39 -5.26
N ARG A 6 -12.08 -19.36 -4.85
CA ARG A 6 -12.60 -18.00 -4.69
C ARG A 6 -12.77 -17.27 -6.03
N ILE A 7 -11.93 -17.58 -7.04
CA ILE A 7 -11.99 -17.03 -8.41
C ILE A 7 -13.23 -17.55 -9.16
N ALA A 8 -13.52 -18.85 -9.09
CA ALA A 8 -14.67 -19.46 -9.76
C ALA A 8 -16.02 -19.08 -9.11
N ALA A 9 -16.04 -18.87 -7.78
CA ALA A 9 -17.25 -18.44 -7.05
C ALA A 9 -17.52 -16.92 -7.14
N ARG A 10 -16.59 -16.15 -7.71
CA ARG A 10 -16.66 -14.69 -7.84
C ARG A 10 -16.31 -14.23 -9.26
N LEU A 11 -16.85 -14.88 -10.29
CA LEU A 11 -17.09 -14.16 -11.54
C LEU A 11 -18.47 -13.49 -11.44
N PRO A 12 -18.63 -12.31 -10.81
CA PRO A 12 -19.73 -11.47 -11.24
C PRO A 12 -19.48 -11.16 -12.72
N GLU A 13 -20.56 -10.97 -13.49
CA GLU A 13 -20.49 -10.19 -14.73
C GLU A 13 -19.56 -9.00 -14.50
N PRO A 14 -18.74 -8.61 -15.51
CA PRO A 14 -17.71 -7.60 -15.32
C PRO A 14 -18.34 -6.46 -14.54
N ALA A 15 -17.96 -6.37 -13.26
CA ALA A 15 -18.17 -5.14 -12.53
C ALA A 15 -17.36 -4.20 -13.39
N GLN A 16 -18.07 -3.40 -14.20
CA GLN A 16 -17.45 -2.32 -14.94
C GLN A 16 -16.50 -1.70 -13.94
N PRO A 17 -15.21 -1.59 -14.27
CA PRO A 17 -14.28 -1.07 -13.31
C PRO A 17 -14.92 0.22 -12.81
N PHE A 18 -15.11 0.36 -11.50
CA PHE A 18 -15.44 1.66 -10.91
C PHE A 18 -14.24 2.63 -11.08
N VAL A 19 -13.48 2.52 -12.17
CA VAL A 19 -13.02 3.66 -12.94
C VAL A 19 -14.25 4.34 -13.53
N HIS A 20 -14.99 5.00 -12.66
CA HIS A 20 -15.61 6.22 -13.10
C HIS A 20 -14.45 7.18 -13.47
N ARG A 21 -14.13 7.27 -14.76
CA ARG A 21 -14.05 8.63 -15.33
C ARG A 21 -15.45 9.22 -15.19
N LEU A 22 -15.79 9.67 -13.98
CA LEU A 22 -16.69 10.79 -13.89
C LEU A 22 -15.89 11.93 -14.50
N GLY A 23 -16.43 12.61 -15.51
CA GLY A 23 -15.88 13.90 -15.88
C GLY A 23 -15.72 14.80 -14.64
N HIS A 24 -14.89 15.84 -14.76
CA HIS A 24 -14.75 16.99 -13.85
C HIS A 24 -14.53 16.77 -12.33
N ILE A 25 -14.50 15.55 -11.80
CA ILE A 25 -14.20 15.28 -10.38
C ILE A 25 -12.80 14.62 -10.29
N PRO A 26 -11.85 15.18 -9.53
CA PRO A 26 -10.58 14.52 -9.23
C PRO A 26 -10.76 13.17 -8.55
N ARG A 27 -9.70 12.35 -8.48
CA ARG A 27 -9.74 11.01 -7.88
C ARG A 27 -10.32 11.07 -6.46
N LEU A 28 -11.53 10.53 -6.23
CA LEU A 28 -12.17 10.47 -4.91
C LEU A 28 -11.52 9.37 -4.07
N ILE A 29 -11.09 9.72 -2.86
CA ILE A 29 -10.32 8.89 -1.93
C ILE A 29 -11.17 8.50 -0.72
N VAL A 30 -11.91 9.45 -0.15
CA VAL A 30 -12.79 9.24 1.03
C VAL A 30 -14.17 9.82 0.74
N ALA A 31 -15.22 9.12 1.15
CA ALA A 31 -16.60 9.59 1.16
C ALA A 31 -17.32 9.00 2.38
N GLU A 32 -17.29 9.75 3.49
CA GLU A 32 -17.77 9.31 4.80
C GLU A 32 -18.77 10.30 5.39
N ARG A 33 -19.49 9.89 6.43
CA ARG A 33 -20.26 10.81 7.27
C ARG A 33 -19.82 10.72 8.72
N PHE A 34 -19.85 11.82 9.44
CA PHE A 34 -19.45 11.89 10.85
C PHE A 34 -20.41 12.77 11.65
N VAL A 35 -20.38 12.62 12.96
CA VAL A 35 -21.14 13.44 13.92
C VAL A 35 -20.20 14.50 14.47
N ALA A 36 -20.61 15.77 14.47
CA ALA A 36 -19.87 16.82 15.16
C ALA A 36 -19.98 16.65 16.67
N GLU A 37 -18.84 16.57 17.37
CA GLU A 37 -18.82 16.42 18.83
C GLU A 37 -19.14 17.74 19.55
N THR A 38 -19.03 18.86 18.84
CA THR A 38 -19.22 20.21 19.37
C THR A 38 -20.10 21.05 18.46
N GLY A 39 -20.86 21.99 19.04
CA GLY A 39 -21.42 23.10 18.28
C GLY A 39 -20.32 24.03 17.78
N GLY A 40 -20.51 24.65 16.61
CA GLY A 40 -19.51 25.55 16.02
C GLY A 40 -18.29 24.84 15.43
N LEU A 41 -18.48 23.68 14.78
CA LEU A 41 -17.41 22.86 14.19
C LEU A 41 -16.47 23.72 13.34
N ALA A 42 -15.20 23.79 13.73
CA ALA A 42 -14.19 24.64 13.08
C ALA A 42 -12.94 23.86 12.62
N SER A 43 -12.83 22.59 13.02
CA SER A 43 -11.80 21.70 12.47
C SER A 43 -12.18 20.24 12.64
N ILE A 44 -11.61 19.40 11.77
CA ILE A 44 -11.56 17.94 11.93
C ILE A 44 -10.11 17.47 11.85
N ARG A 45 -9.81 16.30 12.41
CA ARG A 45 -8.56 15.58 12.14
C ARG A 45 -8.82 14.41 11.21
N LEU A 46 -8.02 14.35 10.16
CA LEU A 46 -8.05 13.26 9.19
C LEU A 46 -6.76 12.46 9.28
N ASP A 47 -6.92 11.16 9.32
CA ASP A 47 -5.86 10.19 9.12
C ASP A 47 -5.99 9.62 7.70
N LEU A 48 -4.99 9.90 6.86
CA LEU A 48 -4.91 9.38 5.48
C LEU A 48 -3.77 8.38 5.34
N GLN A 49 -3.26 7.82 6.43
CA GLN A 49 -2.22 6.82 6.40
C GLN A 49 -2.68 5.61 5.58
N GLY A 50 -1.85 5.18 4.62
CA GLY A 50 -2.20 4.10 3.68
C GLY A 50 -3.20 4.47 2.59
N ALA A 51 -3.70 5.72 2.54
CA ALA A 51 -4.51 6.18 1.43
C ALA A 51 -3.68 6.19 0.13
N PRO A 52 -4.22 5.74 -1.02
CA PRO A 52 -3.47 5.60 -2.27
C PRO A 52 -3.25 6.95 -2.97
N LEU A 53 -2.63 7.91 -2.28
CA LEU A 53 -2.38 9.26 -2.75
C LEU A 53 -1.09 9.30 -3.58
N ALA A 54 -1.18 9.86 -4.79
CA ALA A 54 -0.01 10.14 -5.62
C ALA A 54 0.81 11.32 -5.06
N ALA A 55 2.13 11.18 -5.01
CA ALA A 55 3.02 12.27 -4.65
C ALA A 55 2.91 13.45 -5.63
N GLY A 56 3.06 14.68 -5.13
CA GLY A 56 3.06 15.90 -5.95
C GLY A 56 1.71 16.36 -6.49
N ARG A 57 0.60 15.66 -6.18
CA ARG A 57 -0.76 16.09 -6.54
C ARG A 57 -1.51 16.66 -5.33
N PRO A 58 -2.25 17.78 -5.49
CA PRO A 58 -2.98 18.37 -4.39
C PRO A 58 -4.13 17.47 -3.92
N VAL A 59 -4.33 17.46 -2.61
CA VAL A 59 -5.45 16.79 -1.92
C VAL A 59 -6.44 17.84 -1.46
N THR A 60 -7.71 17.67 -1.80
CA THR A 60 -8.81 18.53 -1.37
C THR A 60 -9.69 17.78 -0.39
N VAL A 61 -9.79 18.30 0.83
CA VAL A 61 -10.80 17.90 1.81
C VAL A 61 -12.02 18.77 1.64
N SER A 62 -13.20 18.18 1.60
CA SER A 62 -14.48 18.88 1.62
C SER A 62 -15.32 18.39 2.78
N VAL A 63 -15.79 19.31 3.61
CA VAL A 63 -16.76 19.06 4.66
C VAL A 63 -18.07 19.71 4.25
N VAL A 64 -19.15 18.95 4.22
CA VAL A 64 -20.48 19.41 3.77
C VAL A 64 -21.50 19.10 4.85
N GLN A 65 -22.28 20.10 5.27
CA GLN A 65 -23.43 19.91 6.13
C GLN A 65 -24.64 19.56 5.23
N PRO A 66 -25.11 18.30 5.20
CA PRO A 66 -26.11 17.85 4.23
C PRO A 66 -27.47 18.55 4.39
N ALA A 67 -27.82 18.97 5.62
CA ALA A 67 -29.08 19.64 5.90
C ALA A 67 -29.18 21.04 5.29
N THR A 68 -28.06 21.77 5.24
CA THR A 68 -28.01 23.17 4.79
C THR A 68 -27.36 23.32 3.42
N GLY A 69 -26.57 22.33 3.00
CA GLY A 69 -25.69 22.42 1.83
C GLY A 69 -24.45 23.28 2.07
N ASP A 70 -24.26 23.82 3.28
CA ASP A 70 -23.07 24.60 3.62
C ASP A 70 -21.82 23.71 3.54
N SER A 71 -20.73 24.27 3.03
CA SER A 71 -19.51 23.48 2.82
C SER A 71 -18.23 24.28 2.99
N ARG A 72 -17.17 23.57 3.38
CA ARG A 72 -15.82 24.09 3.52
C ARG A 72 -14.86 23.18 2.77
N GLN A 73 -13.87 23.77 2.12
CA GLN A 73 -12.83 23.02 1.42
C GLN A 73 -11.45 23.50 1.82
N LEU A 74 -10.53 22.56 2.00
CA LEU A 74 -9.12 22.83 2.19
C LEU A 74 -8.34 22.03 1.14
N SER A 75 -7.57 22.73 0.31
CA SER A 75 -6.67 22.13 -0.69
C SER A 75 -5.23 22.23 -0.23
N VAL A 76 -4.54 21.10 -0.18
CA VAL A 76 -3.15 20.98 0.28
C VAL A 76 -2.31 20.39 -0.85
N ARG A 77 -1.34 21.16 -1.36
CA ARG A 77 -0.47 20.72 -2.46
C ARG A 77 0.60 19.74 -1.99
N ASP A 78 1.26 20.04 -0.88
CA ASP A 78 2.23 19.16 -0.24
C ASP A 78 1.62 18.47 0.97
N TRP A 79 0.76 17.49 0.70
CA TRP A 79 0.11 16.70 1.75
C TRP A 79 1.10 15.78 2.47
N THR A 80 2.29 15.54 1.91
CA THR A 80 3.33 14.67 2.50
C THR A 80 3.96 15.26 3.76
N LEU A 81 3.80 16.57 3.97
CA LEU A 81 4.15 17.25 5.22
C LEU A 81 3.31 16.75 6.41
N PHE A 82 2.11 16.21 6.15
CA PHE A 82 1.20 15.76 7.19
C PHE A 82 1.16 14.23 7.22
N ARG A 83 2.12 13.63 7.93
CA ARG A 83 2.48 12.21 7.76
C ARG A 83 1.42 11.19 8.22
N ASN A 84 0.56 11.49 9.21
CA ASN A 84 -0.46 10.51 9.68
C ASN A 84 -1.75 11.14 10.28
N SER A 85 -1.73 12.39 10.71
CA SER A 85 -2.95 13.07 11.15
C SER A 85 -2.84 14.54 10.79
N PHE A 86 -3.68 15.01 9.88
CA PHE A 86 -3.65 16.40 9.46
C PHE A 86 -4.89 17.14 9.97
N PRO A 87 -4.68 18.28 10.68
CA PRO A 87 -5.78 19.14 11.03
C PRO A 87 -6.32 19.79 9.76
N VAL A 88 -7.63 19.76 9.60
CA VAL A 88 -8.34 20.45 8.52
C VAL A 88 -9.07 21.63 9.16
N PRO A 89 -8.42 22.78 9.32
CA PRO A 89 -9.12 23.99 9.74
C PRO A 89 -10.10 24.45 8.67
N PHE A 90 -11.21 25.01 9.13
CA PHE A 90 -12.10 25.79 8.29
C PHE A 90 -12.88 26.80 9.12
N PRO A 91 -13.40 27.87 8.49
CA PRO A 91 -14.36 28.76 9.15
C PRO A 91 -15.51 27.97 9.78
N ALA A 92 -15.82 28.29 11.04
CA ALA A 92 -16.79 27.54 11.84
C ALA A 92 -18.14 27.37 11.14
N PHE A 93 -18.74 26.20 11.29
CA PHE A 93 -20.11 25.94 10.88
C PHE A 93 -21.11 26.47 11.92
N ALA A 94 -22.30 26.86 11.46
CA ALA A 94 -23.43 27.10 12.34
C ALA A 94 -24.15 25.75 12.59
N ASN A 95 -23.63 24.97 13.54
CA ASN A 95 -24.13 23.65 13.90
C ASN A 95 -24.20 23.47 15.41
N GLU A 96 -25.02 22.52 15.84
CA GLU A 96 -25.06 22.01 17.22
C GLU A 96 -24.23 20.73 17.35
N ALA A 97 -23.87 20.37 18.59
CA ALA A 97 -23.28 19.06 18.87
C ALA A 97 -24.28 17.96 18.50
N GLY A 98 -23.84 16.91 17.80
CA GLY A 98 -24.70 15.86 17.28
C GLY A 98 -25.09 16.01 15.80
N ASP A 99 -24.86 17.18 15.21
CA ASP A 99 -25.14 17.40 13.78
C ASP A 99 -24.25 16.53 12.88
N ILE A 100 -24.82 16.09 11.76
CA ILE A 100 -24.16 15.21 10.80
C ILE A 100 -23.47 16.02 9.72
N PHE A 101 -22.29 15.57 9.34
CA PHE A 101 -21.51 16.14 8.23
C PHE A 101 -21.06 15.03 7.28
N HIS A 102 -20.91 15.38 6.01
CA HIS A 102 -20.25 14.56 4.99
C HIS A 102 -18.81 15.02 4.82
N LEU A 103 -17.91 14.05 4.78
CA LEU A 103 -16.49 14.22 4.52
C LEU A 103 -16.16 13.64 3.15
N PHE A 104 -15.53 14.43 2.30
CA PHE A 104 -14.92 13.97 1.06
C PHE A 104 -13.45 14.32 1.01
N VAL A 105 -12.63 13.38 0.55
CA VAL A 105 -11.22 13.64 0.23
C VAL A 105 -11.00 13.28 -1.22
N THR A 106 -10.49 14.22 -2.01
CA THR A 106 -10.22 14.04 -3.45
C THR A 106 -8.79 14.43 -3.79
N GLN A 107 -8.23 13.88 -4.87
CA GLN A 107 -6.87 14.19 -5.31
C GLN A 107 -6.84 14.62 -6.78
N GLY A 108 -6.37 15.85 -7.02
CA GLY A 108 -6.14 16.44 -8.34
C GLY A 108 -6.28 17.97 -8.36
N GLU A 109 -5.88 18.60 -9.46
CA GLU A 109 -5.66 20.06 -9.54
C GLU A 109 -6.90 20.92 -9.33
N THR A 110 -8.10 20.41 -9.63
CA THR A 110 -9.34 21.19 -9.57
C THR A 110 -10.27 20.64 -8.47
N PRO A 111 -10.53 21.38 -7.38
CA PRO A 111 -11.48 20.97 -6.35
C PRO A 111 -12.87 20.61 -6.92
N PRO A 112 -13.53 19.55 -6.42
CA PRO A 112 -14.88 19.20 -6.83
C PRO A 112 -15.89 20.24 -6.34
N THR A 113 -16.96 20.47 -7.10
CA THR A 113 -18.04 21.36 -6.65
C THR A 113 -18.90 20.68 -5.57
N THR A 114 -19.45 21.45 -4.63
CA THR A 114 -20.36 20.94 -3.59
C THR A 114 -21.56 20.22 -4.19
N ALA A 115 -22.09 20.70 -5.33
CA ALA A 115 -23.19 20.05 -6.04
C ALA A 115 -22.81 18.65 -6.56
N ALA A 116 -21.58 18.49 -7.09
CA ALA A 116 -21.08 17.20 -7.55
C ALA A 116 -20.89 16.22 -6.39
N LEU A 117 -20.38 16.69 -5.25
CA LEU A 117 -20.24 15.89 -4.03
C LEU A 117 -21.60 15.45 -3.47
N ALA A 118 -22.58 16.36 -3.41
CA ALA A 118 -23.93 16.04 -2.96
C ALA A 118 -24.63 15.03 -3.89
N ALA A 119 -24.45 15.15 -5.20
CA ALA A 119 -24.96 14.16 -6.16
C ALA A 119 -24.31 12.79 -5.96
N HIS A 120 -23.00 12.76 -5.71
CA HIS A 120 -22.29 11.52 -5.40
C HIS A 120 -22.77 10.89 -4.09
N ALA A 121 -22.94 11.69 -3.03
CA ALA A 121 -23.45 11.23 -1.73
C ALA A 121 -24.79 10.49 -1.85
N ARG A 122 -25.73 11.07 -2.61
CA ARG A 122 -27.03 10.44 -2.90
C ARG A 122 -26.88 9.13 -3.67
N ARG A 123 -26.01 9.10 -4.69
CA ARG A 123 -25.78 7.91 -5.52
C ARG A 123 -25.24 6.73 -4.72
N ILE A 124 -24.41 6.97 -3.71
CA ILE A 124 -23.81 5.91 -2.87
C ILE A 124 -24.60 5.63 -1.59
N GLY A 125 -25.73 6.31 -1.39
CA GLY A 125 -26.54 6.19 -0.17
C GLY A 125 -25.79 6.61 1.10
N LEU A 126 -24.96 7.66 1.03
CA LEU A 126 -24.08 8.06 2.13
C LEU A 126 -24.83 8.36 3.43
N ASP A 127 -26.02 8.97 3.35
CA ASP A 127 -26.87 9.29 4.49
C ASP A 127 -27.33 8.06 5.30
N ALA A 128 -27.35 6.88 4.66
CA ALA A 128 -27.74 5.63 5.30
C ALA A 128 -26.58 4.90 6.02
N ARG A 129 -25.34 5.35 5.84
CA ARG A 129 -24.16 4.73 6.47
C ARG A 129 -24.08 5.10 7.96
N PRO A 130 -23.51 4.23 8.82
CA PRO A 130 -23.20 4.62 10.19
C PRO A 130 -22.14 5.75 10.18
N PRO A 131 -22.25 6.76 11.06
CA PRO A 131 -21.24 7.80 11.12
C PRO A 131 -19.93 7.28 11.69
N VAL A 132 -18.83 7.67 11.07
CA VAL A 132 -17.49 7.51 11.64
C VAL A 132 -17.31 8.53 12.77
N VAL A 133 -16.52 8.16 13.78
CA VAL A 133 -16.09 9.10 14.82
C VAL A 133 -14.92 9.87 14.23
N LEU A 134 -14.96 11.20 14.15
CA LEU A 134 -13.79 11.99 13.76
C LEU A 134 -13.46 12.96 14.89
N PRO A 135 -12.18 13.10 15.30
CA PRO A 135 -11.82 14.11 16.28
C PRO A 135 -12.16 15.49 15.70
N SER A 136 -13.01 16.23 16.42
CA SER A 136 -13.56 17.51 15.95
C SER A 136 -13.49 18.56 17.05
N ALA A 137 -13.35 19.84 16.67
CA ALA A 137 -13.23 20.93 17.65
C ALA A 137 -13.93 22.21 17.19
N SER A 138 -14.43 22.97 18.18
CA SER A 138 -15.10 24.26 18.02
C SER A 138 -14.16 25.48 18.04
N THR A 139 -12.88 25.26 18.35
CA THR A 139 -11.80 26.25 18.26
C THR A 139 -10.60 25.61 17.56
N PHE A 140 -9.87 26.38 16.76
CA PHE A 140 -8.63 25.92 16.16
C PHE A 140 -7.53 25.91 17.22
N GLY A 141 -7.41 24.79 17.92
CA GLY A 141 -6.28 24.47 18.78
C GLY A 141 -5.97 23.01 18.58
N MET A 142 -4.76 22.69 18.11
CA MET A 142 -4.26 21.32 18.03
C MET A 142 -4.12 20.63 19.41
N ALA A 143 -4.62 21.24 20.49
CA ALA A 143 -4.42 20.84 21.86
C ALA A 143 -5.61 20.03 22.36
N ARG A 144 -5.34 18.83 22.88
CA ARG A 144 -6.16 18.32 23.96
C ARG A 144 -5.75 19.07 25.23
N ALA A 145 -6.35 20.23 25.47
CA ALA A 145 -6.29 20.82 26.80
C ALA A 145 -7.06 19.89 27.74
N LEU A 146 -6.40 19.27 28.70
CA LEU A 146 -7.10 18.58 29.79
C LEU A 146 -7.72 19.67 30.68
N PRO A 147 -9.05 19.74 30.86
CA PRO A 147 -9.64 20.75 31.72
C PRO A 147 -9.33 20.42 33.18
N GLY A 148 -8.60 21.31 33.84
CA GLY A 148 -8.54 21.45 35.29
C GLY A 148 -8.47 22.94 35.59
N SER A 149 -9.43 23.48 36.32
CA SER A 149 -9.64 24.92 36.55
C SER A 149 -8.58 25.59 37.45
N ASP A 150 -7.39 24.99 37.62
CA ASP A 150 -6.24 25.50 38.39
C ASP A 150 -4.95 24.73 38.01
N ASP A 151 -4.68 24.51 36.72
CA ASP A 151 -3.50 23.76 36.29
C ASP A 151 -2.23 24.63 36.33
N ALA A 152 -1.41 24.44 37.36
CA ALA A 152 -0.12 25.15 37.54
C ALA A 152 0.90 24.89 36.40
N LEU A 153 0.68 23.87 35.57
CA LEU A 153 1.47 23.57 34.38
C LEU A 153 0.56 23.07 33.25
N PRO A 154 0.00 23.97 32.41
CA PRO A 154 -0.83 23.59 31.27
C PRO A 154 0.02 22.89 30.21
N VAL A 155 -0.44 21.76 29.68
CA VAL A 155 0.29 20.97 28.67
C VAL A 155 -0.55 20.80 27.43
N ALA A 156 0.04 21.10 26.27
CA ALA A 156 -0.54 20.84 24.96
C ALA A 156 0.41 19.97 24.14
N TYR A 157 -0.15 19.01 23.39
CA TYR A 157 0.62 18.05 22.60
C TYR A 157 -0.08 17.67 21.30
N GLY A 158 0.72 17.21 20.34
CA GLY A 158 0.27 16.57 19.11
C GLY A 158 1.15 15.38 18.77
N ILE A 159 0.54 14.31 18.26
CA ILE A 159 1.23 13.13 17.75
C ILE A 159 1.04 13.12 16.24
N ASP A 160 2.13 13.33 15.51
CA ASP A 160 2.16 13.42 14.05
C ASP A 160 2.39 12.04 13.42
N VAL A 161 3.15 11.16 14.08
CA VAL A 161 3.38 9.77 13.67
C VAL A 161 3.26 8.85 14.86
N PHE A 162 2.48 7.78 14.66
CA PHE A 162 2.37 6.68 15.60
C PHE A 162 2.29 5.35 14.84
N TRP A 163 3.10 4.38 15.27
CA TRP A 163 2.95 2.99 14.88
C TRP A 163 3.55 2.10 15.97
N CYS A 164 3.17 0.83 15.99
CA CYS A 164 3.74 -0.15 16.91
C CYS A 164 4.10 -1.43 16.15
N ASP A 165 5.15 -2.10 16.61
CA ASP A 165 5.55 -3.42 16.14
C ASP A 165 5.55 -4.40 17.31
N LYS A 166 6.02 -5.64 17.11
CA LYS A 166 6.07 -6.63 18.20
C LYS A 166 7.07 -6.29 19.31
N HIS A 167 7.87 -5.24 19.17
CA HIS A 167 8.97 -4.86 20.05
C HIS A 167 8.76 -3.53 20.78
N GLY A 168 7.79 -2.70 20.37
CA GLY A 168 7.59 -1.40 20.98
C GLY A 168 6.67 -0.47 20.20
N MET A 169 6.73 0.81 20.57
CA MET A 169 5.91 1.88 20.01
C MET A 169 6.80 3.04 19.54
N TYR A 170 6.53 3.54 18.34
CA TYR A 170 7.15 4.73 17.78
C TYR A 170 6.24 5.95 17.92
N PHE A 171 6.82 7.08 18.28
CA PHE A 171 6.17 8.37 18.40
C PHE A 171 6.97 9.45 17.71
N GLU A 172 6.28 10.32 16.98
CA GLU A 172 6.77 11.60 16.49
C GLU A 172 5.69 12.64 16.72
N GLY A 173 6.08 13.83 17.18
CA GLY A 173 5.11 14.84 17.54
C GLY A 173 5.74 16.10 18.11
N TRP A 174 4.94 16.83 18.88
CA TRP A 174 5.35 18.00 19.65
C TRP A 174 4.60 18.05 20.98
N ILE A 175 5.20 18.66 21.98
CA ILE A 175 4.60 18.87 23.29
C ILE A 175 5.19 20.11 23.96
N HIS A 176 4.36 21.03 24.45
CA HIS A 176 4.83 22.23 25.14
C HIS A 176 3.94 22.61 26.32
N CYS A 177 4.42 23.55 27.14
CA CYS A 177 3.77 23.98 28.37
C CYS A 177 3.33 25.46 28.33
N HIS A 178 2.81 25.92 27.19
CA HIS A 178 2.40 27.32 26.96
C HIS A 178 3.46 28.36 27.32
N GLN A 179 3.30 29.09 28.43
CA GLN A 179 4.25 30.09 28.90
C GLN A 179 5.52 29.51 29.52
N HIS A 180 5.52 28.21 29.86
CA HIS A 180 6.61 27.54 30.58
C HIS A 180 7.57 26.86 29.61
N ARG A 181 8.87 27.16 29.75
CA ARG A 181 9.89 26.58 28.88
C ARG A 181 10.09 25.10 29.23
N LEU A 182 9.93 24.23 28.24
CA LEU A 182 10.20 22.80 28.36
C LEU A 182 11.71 22.56 28.48
N SER A 183 12.10 21.68 29.39
CA SER A 183 13.48 21.26 29.61
C SER A 183 13.68 19.75 29.54
N GLY A 184 12.61 18.96 29.51
CA GLY A 184 12.70 17.50 29.39
C GLY A 184 11.36 16.85 29.03
N LEU A 185 11.45 15.69 28.38
CA LEU A 185 10.31 14.85 28.02
C LEU A 185 10.73 13.38 28.16
N ARG A 186 9.93 12.61 28.90
CA ARG A 186 10.02 11.15 28.90
C ARG A 186 8.74 10.53 28.38
N ILE A 187 8.87 9.53 27.54
CA ILE A 187 7.74 8.75 27.03
C ILE A 187 7.72 7.43 27.78
N ARG A 188 6.64 7.18 28.52
CA ARG A 188 6.44 5.96 29.30
C ARG A 188 5.36 5.09 28.66
N VAL A 189 5.67 3.82 28.43
CA VAL A 189 4.75 2.79 27.93
C VAL A 189 4.75 1.62 28.92
N GLY A 190 3.71 1.55 29.76
CA GLY A 190 3.73 0.63 30.91
C GLY A 190 4.87 0.99 31.89
N ASP A 191 5.79 0.05 32.12
CA ASP A 191 6.98 0.24 32.97
C ASP A 191 8.21 0.73 32.18
N ASP A 192 8.15 0.67 30.85
CA ASP A 192 9.26 1.04 29.99
C ASP A 192 9.27 2.57 29.77
N VAL A 193 10.46 3.18 29.83
CA VAL A 193 10.64 4.64 29.73
C VAL A 193 11.69 4.95 28.67
N TYR A 194 11.41 5.97 27.86
CA TYR A 194 12.35 6.56 26.91
C TYR A 194 12.54 8.04 27.22
N ASP A 195 13.78 8.43 27.53
CA ASP A 195 14.18 9.83 27.65
C ASP A 195 14.39 10.42 26.26
N VAL A 196 13.61 11.45 25.91
CA VAL A 196 13.80 12.17 24.65
C VAL A 196 15.07 13.01 24.77
N PRO A 197 16.12 12.71 23.99
CA PRO A 197 17.45 13.30 24.22
C PRO A 197 17.55 14.75 23.76
N GLU A 198 16.75 15.14 22.75
CA GLU A 198 16.78 16.46 22.15
C GLU A 198 15.42 16.80 21.55
N PHE A 199 15.04 18.08 21.66
CA PHE A 199 13.86 18.62 21.00
C PHE A 199 14.18 19.09 19.59
N ARG A 200 13.30 18.77 18.65
CA ARG A 200 13.34 19.23 17.27
C ARG A 200 12.63 20.58 17.13
N ARG A 201 13.16 21.40 16.23
CA ARG A 201 12.57 22.68 15.84
C ARG A 201 11.23 22.48 15.10
N ARG A 202 10.22 23.26 15.50
CA ARG A 202 8.86 23.28 14.95
C ARG A 202 8.35 24.72 14.80
N GLU A 203 8.89 25.43 13.80
CA GLU A 203 8.52 26.83 13.53
C GLU A 203 7.04 27.00 13.18
N ASP A 204 6.43 25.97 12.59
CA ASP A 204 5.02 25.92 12.25
C ASP A 204 4.12 26.17 13.48
N LEU A 205 4.57 25.80 14.68
CA LEU A 205 3.82 25.99 15.92
C LEU A 205 3.61 27.46 16.31
N LEU A 206 4.44 28.39 15.81
CA LEU A 206 4.25 29.83 16.04
C LEU A 206 2.96 30.36 15.41
N THR A 207 2.46 29.68 14.37
CA THR A 207 1.15 30.01 13.77
C THR A 207 0.01 29.81 14.76
N PHE A 208 0.19 28.89 15.72
CA PHE A 208 -0.84 28.49 16.69
C PHE A 208 -0.60 29.11 18.07
N TYR A 209 0.66 29.30 18.44
CA TYR A 209 1.06 29.86 19.73
C TYR A 209 2.02 31.06 19.53
N PRO A 210 1.55 32.14 18.89
CA PRO A 210 2.41 33.30 18.56
C PRO A 210 2.97 33.99 19.82
N ASP A 211 2.23 33.94 20.93
CA ASP A 211 2.63 34.54 22.21
C ASP A 211 3.65 33.70 23.00
N HIS A 212 4.01 32.52 22.50
CA HIS A 212 4.90 31.57 23.16
C HIS A 212 6.07 31.19 22.25
N PRO A 213 7.04 32.09 22.01
CA PRO A 213 8.08 31.89 20.99
C PRO A 213 8.98 30.66 21.23
N HIS A 214 9.09 30.20 22.48
CA HIS A 214 9.88 29.02 22.83
C HIS A 214 9.19 27.70 22.46
N VAL A 215 7.93 27.72 22.00
CA VAL A 215 7.22 26.53 21.51
C VAL A 215 7.93 25.87 20.32
N VAL A 216 8.78 26.61 19.61
CA VAL A 216 9.54 26.04 18.48
C VAL A 216 10.48 24.93 18.91
N ASP A 217 10.94 24.90 20.17
CA ASP A 217 11.86 23.88 20.67
C ASP A 217 11.08 22.77 21.42
N SER A 218 10.04 22.21 20.77
CA SER A 218 9.09 21.27 21.42
C SER A 218 8.82 19.98 20.63
N GLY A 219 9.37 19.85 19.43
CA GLY A 219 9.22 18.64 18.62
C GLY A 219 9.98 17.47 19.22
N PHE A 220 9.47 16.25 19.07
CA PHE A 220 10.14 15.05 19.59
C PHE A 220 9.98 13.85 18.65
N VAL A 221 10.92 12.90 18.80
CA VAL A 221 10.80 11.53 18.29
C VAL A 221 11.26 10.58 19.38
N GLY A 222 10.57 9.46 19.54
CA GLY A 222 10.99 8.40 20.45
C GLY A 222 10.43 7.05 20.06
N TYR A 223 11.24 6.01 20.26
CA TYR A 223 10.80 4.62 20.19
C TYR A 223 10.96 4.00 21.58
N VAL A 224 9.85 3.60 22.17
CA VAL A 224 9.83 2.93 23.48
C VAL A 224 9.78 1.43 23.22
N GLN A 225 10.85 0.73 23.59
CA GLN A 225 10.83 -0.73 23.64
C GLN A 225 9.87 -1.16 24.74
N GLY A 226 8.99 -2.10 24.45
CA GLY A 226 8.00 -2.53 25.42
C GLY A 226 6.85 -3.30 24.80
N ARG A 227 5.92 -3.78 25.64
CA ARG A 227 4.75 -4.50 25.15
C ARG A 227 3.75 -3.54 24.50
N PRO A 228 3.32 -3.78 23.26
CA PRO A 228 2.24 -3.02 22.65
C PRO A 228 0.94 -3.11 23.47
N GLY A 229 0.10 -2.07 23.39
CA GLY A 229 -1.18 -1.99 24.09
C GLY A 229 -1.12 -1.56 25.56
N GLN A 230 0.07 -1.27 26.11
CA GLN A 230 0.21 -0.70 27.45
C GLN A 230 -0.21 0.78 27.49
N PRO A 231 -0.65 1.30 28.66
CA PRO A 231 -0.95 2.71 28.83
C PRO A 231 0.27 3.59 28.54
N VAL A 232 0.05 4.70 27.82
CA VAL A 232 1.10 5.63 27.43
C VAL A 232 0.98 6.92 28.25
N HIS A 233 2.09 7.40 28.77
CA HIS A 233 2.18 8.70 29.46
C HIS A 233 3.34 9.52 28.90
N PHE A 234 3.15 10.82 28.76
CA PHE A 234 4.25 11.76 28.56
C PHE A 234 4.53 12.47 29.89
N GLU A 235 5.79 12.45 30.29
CA GLU A 235 6.27 13.10 31.50
C GLU A 235 7.10 14.30 31.07
N VAL A 236 6.53 15.50 31.26
CA VAL A 236 7.16 16.76 30.90
C VAL A 236 7.85 17.37 32.10
N THR A 237 8.99 18.02 31.87
CA THR A 237 9.68 18.87 32.84
C THR A 237 9.86 20.26 32.24
N SER A 238 9.55 21.28 33.03
CA SER A 238 9.62 22.69 32.65
C SER A 238 10.16 23.55 33.81
N ASP A 239 10.30 24.85 33.56
CA ASP A 239 10.65 25.84 34.58
C ASP A 239 9.62 25.98 35.73
N ALA A 240 8.36 25.58 35.54
CA ALA A 240 7.32 25.57 36.57
C ALA A 240 7.12 24.20 37.26
N GLY A 241 7.91 23.19 36.89
CA GLY A 241 7.87 21.87 37.51
C GLY A 241 7.67 20.74 36.50
N SER A 242 7.32 19.55 37.00
CA SER A 242 7.11 18.35 36.20
C SER A 242 5.67 17.83 36.29
N ARG A 243 5.19 17.24 35.20
CA ARG A 243 3.83 16.67 35.12
C ARG A 243 3.83 15.41 34.26
N SER A 244 3.12 14.38 34.71
CA SER A 244 2.82 13.20 33.91
C SER A 244 1.39 13.32 33.38
N ILE A 245 1.21 13.19 32.07
CA ILE A 245 -0.10 13.21 31.43
C ILE A 245 -0.37 11.89 30.70
N PRO A 246 -1.57 11.32 30.83
CA PRO A 246 -1.95 10.16 30.04
C PRO A 246 -2.12 10.57 28.58
N ILE A 247 -1.61 9.74 27.68
CA ILE A 247 -1.68 9.96 26.23
C ILE A 247 -2.69 9.00 25.64
N GLU A 248 -3.76 9.57 25.10
CA GLU A 248 -4.61 8.81 24.20
C GLU A 248 -3.92 8.69 22.85
N LEU A 249 -3.58 7.47 22.49
CA LEU A 249 -3.01 7.13 21.21
C LEU A 249 -4.02 7.45 20.10
N PRO A 250 -3.55 7.96 18.93
CA PRO A 250 -4.40 8.10 17.77
C PRO A 250 -5.09 6.77 17.48
N LYS A 251 -6.41 6.75 17.57
CA LYS A 251 -7.23 5.66 17.03
C LYS A 251 -7.52 6.05 15.60
N SER A 252 -7.14 5.22 14.63
CA SER A 252 -7.61 5.41 13.26
C SER A 252 -9.14 5.47 13.28
N THR A 253 -9.66 6.62 12.87
CA THR A 253 -11.07 6.96 12.87
C THR A 253 -11.72 6.80 11.50
N LEU A 254 -10.90 6.70 10.46
CA LEU A 254 -11.30 6.40 9.11
C LEU A 254 -10.95 4.94 8.84
N LEU A 255 -11.97 4.08 8.96
CA LEU A 255 -11.98 2.64 8.67
C LEU A 255 -11.65 1.71 9.86
N LYS A 256 -12.70 1.34 10.60
CA LYS A 256 -12.83 0.01 11.22
C LYS A 256 -13.76 -0.83 10.33
N GLU A 257 -13.27 -1.34 9.22
CA GLU A 257 -13.87 -2.50 8.56
C GLU A 257 -12.78 -3.58 8.46
N PRO A 258 -13.07 -4.83 8.83
CA PRO A 258 -12.06 -5.85 9.08
C PRO A 258 -11.43 -6.33 7.77
N TRP A 259 -10.26 -5.82 7.37
CA TRP A 259 -9.44 -6.43 6.30
C TRP A 259 -10.14 -6.68 4.95
N THR A 260 -11.34 -6.16 4.71
CA THR A 260 -12.14 -6.47 3.52
C THR A 260 -12.60 -5.20 2.82
N GLU A 261 -12.26 -5.13 1.53
CA GLU A 261 -12.85 -4.32 0.45
C GLU A 261 -12.34 -2.90 0.14
N TYR A 262 -11.52 -2.23 0.97
CA TYR A 262 -11.13 -0.83 0.68
C TYR A 262 -9.64 -0.48 0.55
N GLN A 263 -8.74 -1.46 0.55
CA GLN A 263 -7.46 -1.25 -0.16
C GLN A 263 -7.76 -1.39 -1.66
N HIS A 264 -7.03 -0.71 -2.57
CA HIS A 264 -7.04 -1.15 -3.98
C HIS A 264 -6.95 -2.67 -3.95
N ASP A 265 -7.96 -3.36 -4.48
CA ASP A 265 -8.02 -4.81 -4.35
C ASP A 265 -7.02 -5.37 -5.34
N THR A 266 -5.75 -5.22 -4.98
CA THR A 266 -4.59 -5.63 -5.76
C THR A 266 -4.62 -7.13 -6.01
N ILE A 267 -5.30 -7.88 -5.13
CA ILE A 267 -5.59 -9.29 -5.29
C ILE A 267 -6.60 -9.47 -6.43
N ASN A 268 -7.69 -8.72 -6.47
CA ASN A 268 -8.60 -8.74 -7.62
C ASN A 268 -7.92 -8.31 -8.91
N ASP A 269 -7.06 -7.27 -8.92
CA ASP A 269 -6.34 -6.85 -10.13
C ASP A 269 -5.46 -7.99 -10.66
N PHE A 270 -4.72 -8.65 -9.77
CA PHE A 270 -3.93 -9.85 -10.10
C PHE A 270 -4.83 -10.98 -10.63
N VAL A 271 -5.90 -11.31 -9.91
CA VAL A 271 -6.85 -12.38 -10.25
C VAL A 271 -7.53 -12.13 -11.59
N HIS A 272 -7.99 -10.90 -11.86
CA HIS A 272 -8.61 -10.53 -13.12
C HIS A 272 -7.60 -10.59 -14.27
N THR A 273 -6.35 -10.20 -14.03
CA THR A 273 -5.30 -10.25 -15.06
C THR A 273 -4.90 -11.69 -15.38
N LEU A 274 -4.73 -12.54 -14.36
CA LEU A 274 -4.48 -13.97 -14.54
C LEU A 274 -5.69 -14.66 -15.21
N GLY A 275 -6.91 -14.32 -14.78
CA GLY A 275 -8.15 -14.81 -15.37
C GLY A 275 -8.23 -14.45 -16.85
N ARG A 276 -7.88 -13.21 -17.23
CA ARG A 276 -7.81 -12.79 -18.64
C ARG A 276 -6.81 -13.62 -19.44
N PHE A 277 -5.63 -13.91 -18.88
CA PHE A 277 -4.65 -14.79 -19.54
C PHE A 277 -5.22 -16.20 -19.76
N VAL A 278 -5.81 -16.80 -18.72
CA VAL A 278 -6.44 -18.13 -18.80
C VAL A 278 -7.58 -18.17 -19.82
N THR A 279 -8.48 -17.18 -19.79
CA THR A 279 -9.58 -17.04 -20.75
C THR A 279 -9.06 -16.93 -22.17
N GLU A 280 -8.06 -16.07 -22.41
CA GLU A 280 -7.50 -15.89 -23.75
C GLU A 280 -6.88 -17.19 -24.29
N VAL A 281 -6.19 -17.96 -23.45
CA VAL A 281 -5.64 -19.27 -23.83
C VAL A 281 -6.74 -20.27 -24.18
N ASN A 282 -7.77 -20.37 -23.35
CA ASN A 282 -8.85 -21.34 -23.53
C ASN A 282 -9.74 -21.01 -24.73
N GLU A 283 -10.19 -19.77 -24.85
CA GLU A 283 -11.13 -19.37 -25.90
C GLU A 283 -10.50 -19.35 -27.28
N ARG A 284 -9.20 -19.07 -27.37
CA ARG A 284 -8.46 -19.04 -28.64
C ARG A 284 -7.78 -20.37 -28.96
N ASN A 285 -7.96 -21.40 -28.14
CA ASN A 285 -7.37 -22.73 -28.33
C ASN A 285 -5.85 -22.65 -28.52
N LEU A 286 -5.16 -21.99 -27.59
CA LEU A 286 -3.72 -21.69 -27.66
C LEU A 286 -2.85 -22.84 -27.13
N VAL A 287 -1.60 -22.91 -27.58
CA VAL A 287 -0.55 -23.72 -26.94
C VAL A 287 0.09 -22.91 -25.81
N VAL A 288 -0.02 -23.38 -24.57
CA VAL A 288 0.50 -22.69 -23.38
C VAL A 288 1.63 -23.47 -22.71
N ALA A 289 2.69 -22.75 -22.31
CA ALA A 289 3.78 -23.28 -21.50
C ALA A 289 3.75 -22.69 -20.07
N GLU A 290 3.83 -23.56 -19.06
CA GLU A 290 4.06 -23.17 -17.66
C GLU A 290 5.53 -23.40 -17.32
N ILE A 291 6.21 -22.37 -16.81
CA ILE A 291 7.56 -22.49 -16.27
C ILE A 291 7.45 -22.65 -14.75
N GLY A 292 8.16 -23.64 -14.20
CA GLY A 292 8.11 -24.04 -12.80
C GLY A 292 6.88 -24.88 -12.47
N SER A 293 6.51 -25.83 -13.34
CA SER A 293 5.28 -26.61 -13.20
C SER A 293 5.32 -27.70 -12.12
N ARG A 294 6.46 -27.89 -11.44
CA ARG A 294 6.55 -28.86 -10.35
C ARG A 294 5.72 -28.36 -9.16
N HIS A 295 4.83 -29.22 -8.65
CA HIS A 295 4.11 -28.91 -7.43
C HIS A 295 5.03 -28.94 -6.21
N VAL A 296 5.12 -27.82 -5.49
CA VAL A 296 5.95 -27.69 -4.28
C VAL A 296 5.08 -27.34 -3.08
N GLY A 297 4.81 -28.33 -2.22
CA GLY A 297 4.07 -28.17 -0.97
C GLY A 297 2.55 -27.97 -1.13
N GLU A 298 1.85 -27.88 -0.01
CA GLU A 298 0.38 -27.84 0.05
C GLU A 298 -0.26 -26.60 -0.57
N ALA A 299 0.50 -25.51 -0.71
CA ALA A 299 0.01 -24.26 -1.30
C ALA A 299 0.11 -24.23 -2.84
N SER A 300 0.78 -25.21 -3.46
CA SER A 300 0.91 -25.29 -4.92
C SER A 300 -0.38 -25.82 -5.54
N GLU A 301 -1.01 -25.03 -6.41
CA GLU A 301 -2.15 -25.49 -7.19
C GLU A 301 -1.70 -26.08 -8.53
N ASN A 302 -2.40 -27.12 -9.00
CA ASN A 302 -2.17 -27.65 -10.34
C ASN A 302 -2.82 -26.73 -11.38
N MET A 303 -2.01 -25.84 -11.95
CA MET A 303 -2.49 -24.81 -12.87
C MET A 303 -3.09 -25.39 -14.16
N ARG A 304 -2.67 -26.60 -14.56
CA ARG A 304 -3.21 -27.30 -15.75
C ARG A 304 -4.72 -27.44 -15.71
N ASN A 305 -5.32 -27.54 -14.53
CA ASN A 305 -6.78 -27.68 -14.35
C ASN A 305 -7.58 -26.47 -14.86
N TYR A 306 -6.95 -25.31 -15.03
CA TYR A 306 -7.62 -24.08 -15.50
C TYR A 306 -7.54 -23.89 -17.01
N PHE A 307 -6.73 -24.68 -17.71
CA PHE A 307 -6.48 -24.55 -19.15
C PHE A 307 -7.19 -25.63 -19.97
N THR A 308 -8.46 -25.90 -19.65
CA THR A 308 -9.25 -26.99 -20.25
C THR A 308 -9.60 -26.76 -21.73
N GLY A 309 -9.56 -25.51 -22.20
CA GLY A 309 -9.76 -25.14 -23.60
C GLY A 309 -8.47 -24.95 -24.39
N ALA A 310 -7.30 -25.08 -23.76
CA ALA A 310 -6.01 -24.94 -24.44
C ALA A 310 -5.82 -26.08 -25.46
N LYS A 311 -5.21 -25.77 -26.61
CA LYS A 311 -4.84 -26.77 -27.62
C LYS A 311 -3.84 -27.78 -27.06
N ARG A 312 -2.91 -27.27 -26.24
CA ARG A 312 -1.91 -28.06 -25.53
C ARG A 312 -1.38 -27.27 -24.35
N TYR A 313 -1.18 -27.95 -23.22
CA TYR A 313 -0.49 -27.44 -22.05
C TYR A 313 0.86 -28.14 -21.90
N VAL A 314 1.94 -27.38 -21.72
CA VAL A 314 3.30 -27.89 -21.55
C VAL A 314 3.85 -27.41 -20.21
N GLY A 315 4.01 -28.32 -19.25
CA GLY A 315 4.69 -28.04 -17.98
C GLY A 315 6.20 -28.16 -18.13
N ILE A 316 6.94 -27.14 -17.71
CA ILE A 316 8.40 -27.07 -17.78
C ILE A 316 8.95 -26.87 -16.38
N ASP A 317 9.93 -27.67 -15.98
CA ASP A 317 10.64 -27.51 -14.71
C ASP A 317 12.08 -28.00 -14.85
N ILE A 318 12.98 -27.56 -13.98
CA ILE A 318 14.36 -28.06 -13.93
C ILE A 318 14.45 -29.46 -13.32
N HIS A 319 13.44 -29.86 -12.53
CA HIS A 319 13.36 -31.16 -11.88
C HIS A 319 12.24 -32.01 -12.47
N ALA A 320 12.51 -33.29 -12.71
CA ALA A 320 11.47 -34.25 -13.10
C ALA A 320 10.47 -34.46 -11.96
N ALA A 321 9.18 -34.29 -12.23
CA ALA A 321 8.11 -34.50 -11.26
C ALA A 321 6.75 -34.72 -11.96
N PRO A 322 5.72 -35.24 -11.25
CA PRO A 322 4.36 -35.26 -11.77
C PRO A 322 3.91 -33.84 -12.18
N GLY A 323 3.35 -33.72 -13.39
CA GLY A 323 2.92 -32.44 -13.96
C GLY A 323 3.95 -31.77 -14.89
N VAL A 324 5.20 -32.23 -14.88
CA VAL A 324 6.29 -31.74 -15.74
C VAL A 324 6.35 -32.56 -17.03
N ASP A 325 6.18 -31.91 -18.18
CA ASP A 325 6.27 -32.53 -19.52
C ASP A 325 7.67 -32.42 -20.10
N VAL A 326 8.39 -31.33 -19.80
CA VAL A 326 9.74 -31.06 -20.30
C VAL A 326 10.65 -30.66 -19.14
N VAL A 327 11.75 -31.40 -18.96
CA VAL A 327 12.76 -31.07 -17.97
C VAL A 327 13.83 -30.18 -18.60
N GLY A 328 14.04 -28.97 -18.07
CA GLY A 328 15.04 -28.05 -18.60
C GLY A 328 15.09 -26.67 -17.94
N ASP A 329 16.20 -25.96 -18.17
CA ASP A 329 16.41 -24.58 -17.72
C ASP A 329 15.64 -23.59 -18.61
N ALA A 330 14.79 -22.77 -17.99
CA ALA A 330 13.94 -21.78 -18.66
C ALA A 330 14.73 -20.71 -19.42
N HIS A 331 16.03 -20.50 -19.13
CA HIS A 331 16.88 -19.63 -19.95
C HIS A 331 17.02 -20.14 -21.40
N ALA A 332 16.73 -21.43 -21.65
CA ALA A 332 16.72 -22.06 -22.96
C ALA A 332 15.29 -22.34 -23.49
N LEU A 333 14.27 -21.61 -23.01
CA LEU A 333 12.86 -21.87 -23.32
C LEU A 333 12.59 -22.08 -24.82
N ASP A 334 13.11 -21.22 -25.71
CA ASP A 334 12.90 -21.34 -27.16
C ASP A 334 13.53 -22.60 -27.78
N ARG A 335 14.50 -23.22 -27.11
CA ARG A 335 15.04 -24.53 -27.51
C ARG A 335 14.18 -25.68 -26.98
N LEU A 336 13.60 -25.51 -25.79
CA LEU A 336 12.75 -26.52 -25.14
C LEU A 336 11.40 -26.69 -25.86
N VAL A 337 10.81 -25.59 -26.32
CA VAL A 337 9.48 -25.62 -26.98
C VAL A 337 9.50 -25.25 -28.46
N GLY A 338 10.65 -24.86 -29.00
CA GLY A 338 10.81 -24.39 -30.37
C GLY A 338 10.51 -22.90 -30.54
N GLN A 339 11.17 -22.26 -31.51
CA GLN A 339 10.92 -20.86 -31.88
C GLN A 339 9.53 -20.72 -32.51
N GLY A 340 8.71 -19.80 -32.00
CA GLY A 340 7.31 -19.67 -32.37
C GLY A 340 6.46 -20.91 -32.08
N GLY A 341 6.95 -21.84 -31.24
CA GLY A 341 6.30 -23.13 -30.98
C GLY A 341 5.12 -23.06 -30.00
N ILE A 342 4.99 -21.94 -29.28
CA ILE A 342 3.93 -21.71 -28.30
C ILE A 342 3.24 -20.36 -28.54
N ASP A 343 2.01 -20.22 -28.05
CA ASP A 343 1.20 -19.01 -28.17
C ASP A 343 1.09 -18.26 -26.85
N ALA A 344 1.34 -18.94 -25.72
CA ALA A 344 1.32 -18.35 -24.40
C ALA A 344 2.39 -18.97 -23.50
N VAL A 345 3.00 -18.17 -22.62
CA VAL A 345 3.89 -18.66 -21.55
C VAL A 345 3.58 -17.96 -20.24
N PHE A 346 3.64 -18.69 -19.13
CA PHE A 346 3.50 -18.07 -17.82
C PHE A 346 4.38 -18.71 -16.74
N SER A 347 4.54 -17.99 -15.63
CA SER A 347 5.13 -18.53 -14.40
C SER A 347 4.58 -17.80 -13.17
N LEU A 348 4.51 -18.50 -12.04
CA LEU A 348 4.09 -17.94 -10.75
C LEU A 348 5.19 -18.21 -9.72
N SER A 349 5.87 -17.17 -9.23
CA SER A 349 7.00 -17.29 -8.29
C SER A 349 8.12 -18.21 -8.80
N VAL A 350 8.71 -17.85 -9.94
CA VAL A 350 9.81 -18.60 -10.59
C VAL A 350 10.91 -17.68 -11.12
N ILE A 351 10.55 -16.54 -11.72
CA ILE A 351 11.53 -15.66 -12.38
C ILE A 351 12.51 -15.01 -11.39
N GLU A 352 12.20 -14.98 -10.10
CA GLU A 352 13.11 -14.60 -9.00
C GLU A 352 14.24 -15.61 -8.79
N HIS A 353 14.01 -16.85 -9.22
CA HIS A 353 14.95 -17.96 -9.13
C HIS A 353 15.78 -18.15 -10.41
N LEU A 354 15.60 -17.28 -11.41
CA LEU A 354 16.40 -17.28 -12.62
C LEU A 354 17.56 -16.29 -12.47
N ALA A 355 18.80 -16.79 -12.62
CA ALA A 355 19.99 -15.96 -12.48
C ALA A 355 20.05 -14.81 -13.50
N CYS A 356 19.48 -15.00 -14.70
CA CYS A 356 19.49 -14.03 -15.80
C CYS A 356 18.08 -13.84 -16.39
N PRO A 357 17.18 -13.12 -15.71
CA PRO A 357 15.79 -13.00 -16.14
C PRO A 357 15.60 -12.28 -17.49
N TRP A 358 16.57 -11.45 -17.92
CA TRP A 358 16.58 -10.87 -19.26
C TRP A 358 16.79 -11.92 -20.36
N VAL A 359 17.53 -13.00 -20.08
CA VAL A 359 17.70 -14.12 -21.02
C VAL A 359 16.38 -14.90 -21.14
N LEU A 360 15.66 -15.11 -20.02
CA LEU A 360 14.29 -15.65 -20.08
C LEU A 360 13.40 -14.77 -20.96
N ALA A 361 13.37 -13.45 -20.74
CA ALA A 361 12.51 -12.56 -21.52
C ALA A 361 12.79 -12.67 -23.04
N ALA A 362 14.06 -12.76 -23.43
CA ALA A 362 14.46 -12.97 -24.82
C ALA A 362 14.07 -14.35 -25.34
N ALA A 363 14.23 -15.40 -24.53
CA ALA A 363 13.81 -16.76 -24.87
C ALA A 363 12.28 -16.86 -25.01
N SER A 364 11.51 -16.23 -24.13
CA SER A 364 10.05 -16.10 -24.24
C SER A 364 9.65 -15.38 -25.52
N ASN A 365 10.32 -14.28 -25.89
CA ASN A 365 10.06 -13.62 -27.16
C ASN A 365 10.28 -14.58 -28.33
N ARG A 366 11.39 -15.31 -28.39
CA ARG A 366 11.67 -16.26 -29.49
C ARG A 366 10.72 -17.47 -29.48
N ALA A 367 10.36 -17.99 -28.32
CA ALA A 367 9.46 -19.13 -28.17
C ALA A 367 8.03 -18.82 -28.60
N LEU A 368 7.57 -17.58 -28.40
CA LEU A 368 6.21 -17.16 -28.72
C LEU A 368 5.99 -16.89 -30.21
N SER A 369 4.85 -17.33 -30.72
CA SER A 369 4.29 -16.87 -32.00
C SER A 369 3.97 -15.36 -31.94
N MET A 370 3.95 -14.69 -33.10
CA MET A 370 3.59 -13.27 -33.15
C MET A 370 2.16 -13.06 -32.62
N GLY A 371 1.97 -12.11 -31.71
CA GLY A 371 0.69 -11.89 -31.01
C GLY A 371 0.46 -12.81 -29.80
N GLY A 372 1.39 -13.72 -29.50
CA GLY A 372 1.37 -14.54 -28.29
C GLY A 372 1.53 -13.74 -27.01
N ILE A 373 1.16 -14.32 -25.87
CA ILE A 373 1.06 -13.60 -24.58
C ILE A 373 1.95 -14.19 -23.49
N VAL A 374 2.46 -13.34 -22.60
CA VAL A 374 3.20 -13.73 -21.40
C VAL A 374 2.42 -13.33 -20.16
N PHE A 375 2.45 -14.17 -19.12
CA PHE A 375 2.03 -13.78 -17.78
C PHE A 375 3.08 -14.18 -16.74
N HIS A 376 3.58 -13.24 -15.96
CA HIS A 376 4.52 -13.57 -14.89
C HIS A 376 4.11 -12.89 -13.60
N SER A 377 4.24 -13.61 -12.48
CA SER A 377 4.24 -13.03 -11.15
C SER A 377 5.46 -13.46 -10.36
N ALA A 378 5.97 -12.54 -9.52
CA ALA A 378 7.16 -12.78 -8.74
C ALA A 378 7.16 -11.95 -7.44
N PRO A 379 7.86 -12.41 -6.38
CA PRO A 379 7.96 -11.70 -5.12
C PRO A 379 8.59 -10.30 -5.23
N GLN A 380 8.09 -9.37 -4.42
CA GLN A 380 8.70 -8.06 -4.16
C GLN A 380 9.17 -7.96 -2.70
N THR A 381 8.27 -8.05 -1.73
CA THR A 381 8.59 -8.16 -0.31
C THR A 381 8.27 -9.59 0.14
N TYR A 382 9.29 -10.44 0.16
CA TYR A 382 9.18 -11.80 0.64
C TYR A 382 10.51 -12.26 1.25
N PRO A 383 10.50 -13.07 2.33
CA PRO A 383 11.70 -13.65 2.90
C PRO A 383 12.58 -14.35 1.84
N LEU A 384 13.87 -14.47 2.12
CA LEU A 384 14.73 -15.35 1.32
C LEU A 384 14.20 -16.79 1.42
N HIS A 385 14.15 -17.50 0.30
CA HIS A 385 13.57 -18.84 0.18
C HIS A 385 14.20 -19.63 -0.98
N GLU A 386 14.20 -20.96 -0.89
CA GLU A 386 14.73 -21.86 -1.94
C GLU A 386 16.21 -21.56 -2.34
N THR A 387 17.00 -21.16 -1.34
CA THR A 387 18.44 -20.88 -1.48
C THR A 387 19.22 -22.13 -1.90
N PRO A 388 20.29 -22.00 -2.72
CA PRO A 388 20.98 -20.75 -3.10
C PRO A 388 20.37 -20.01 -4.30
N ASN A 389 19.25 -20.50 -4.85
CA ASN A 389 18.70 -20.00 -6.10
C ASN A 389 17.70 -18.85 -5.90
N ASP A 390 17.91 -17.97 -4.92
CA ASP A 390 17.05 -16.81 -4.66
C ASP A 390 17.78 -15.53 -5.04
N PHE A 391 17.40 -14.90 -6.16
CA PHE A 391 18.22 -13.84 -6.78
C PHE A 391 17.55 -12.46 -6.79
N TRP A 392 16.25 -12.38 -7.13
CA TRP A 392 15.63 -11.10 -7.49
C TRP A 392 14.35 -10.81 -6.72
N ARG A 393 14.07 -9.51 -6.52
CA ARG A 393 12.79 -8.99 -6.05
C ARG A 393 12.28 -7.99 -7.08
N TYR A 394 11.04 -8.13 -7.51
CA TYR A 394 10.50 -7.39 -8.65
C TYR A 394 9.51 -6.32 -8.24
N SER A 395 9.67 -5.12 -8.79
CA SER A 395 8.54 -4.20 -8.99
C SER A 395 7.86 -4.48 -10.32
N ASP A 396 6.63 -4.00 -10.50
CA ASP A 396 5.92 -4.03 -11.77
C ASP A 396 6.69 -3.25 -12.86
N GLU A 397 7.34 -2.14 -12.50
CA GLU A 397 8.26 -1.42 -13.40
C GLU A 397 9.44 -2.28 -13.85
N GLY A 398 10.03 -3.08 -12.94
CA GLY A 398 11.07 -4.03 -13.30
C GLY A 398 10.58 -5.10 -14.30
N LEU A 399 9.35 -5.59 -14.11
CA LEU A 399 8.72 -6.52 -15.05
C LEU A 399 8.44 -5.87 -16.40
N LYS A 400 8.02 -4.60 -16.44
CA LYS A 400 7.80 -3.84 -17.69
C LYS A 400 9.09 -3.64 -18.48
N VAL A 401 10.26 -3.57 -17.83
CA VAL A 401 11.55 -3.56 -18.52
C VAL A 401 11.82 -4.91 -19.20
N LEU A 402 11.52 -6.02 -18.53
CA LEU A 402 11.72 -7.37 -19.07
C LEU A 402 10.73 -7.71 -20.18
N PHE A 403 9.46 -7.35 -20.03
CA PHE A 403 8.38 -7.71 -20.95
C PHE A 403 7.67 -6.47 -21.51
N GLY A 404 8.45 -5.53 -22.04
CA GLY A 404 7.95 -4.28 -22.62
C GLY A 404 8.47 -3.99 -24.03
N PRO A 405 8.27 -2.75 -24.53
CA PRO A 405 8.51 -2.42 -25.94
C PRO A 405 9.95 -2.67 -26.42
N ALA A 406 10.93 -2.48 -25.53
CA ALA A 406 12.34 -2.74 -25.82
C ALA A 406 12.59 -4.23 -26.13
N THR A 407 11.93 -5.13 -25.41
CA THR A 407 12.03 -6.58 -25.55
C THR A 407 11.01 -7.18 -26.53
N GLY A 408 10.31 -6.35 -27.29
CA GLY A 408 9.37 -6.77 -28.34
C GLY A 408 7.95 -7.02 -27.86
N PHE A 409 7.59 -6.54 -26.66
CA PHE A 409 6.28 -6.73 -26.05
C PHE A 409 5.48 -5.42 -25.90
N GLU A 410 4.17 -5.53 -25.98
CA GLU A 410 3.20 -4.52 -25.57
C GLU A 410 2.64 -4.92 -24.20
N VAL A 411 2.77 -4.04 -23.21
CA VAL A 411 2.24 -4.29 -21.86
C VAL A 411 0.71 -4.13 -21.88
N ILE A 412 -0.01 -5.20 -21.53
CA ILE A 412 -1.48 -5.18 -21.44
C ILE A 412 -1.93 -4.76 -20.04
N ALA A 413 -1.30 -5.32 -19.01
CA ALA A 413 -1.59 -5.03 -17.62
C ALA A 413 -0.36 -5.37 -16.77
N ALA A 414 -0.11 -4.60 -15.71
CA ALA A 414 0.93 -4.88 -14.72
C ALA A 414 0.56 -4.18 -13.41
N GLY A 415 1.05 -4.71 -12.29
CA GLY A 415 0.77 -4.11 -10.99
C GLY A 415 1.47 -4.82 -9.83
N MET A 416 1.26 -4.24 -8.65
CA MET A 416 1.74 -4.78 -7.38
C MET A 416 0.58 -5.44 -6.64
N VAL A 417 0.82 -6.56 -5.94
CA VAL A 417 -0.20 -7.33 -5.21
C VAL A 417 0.24 -7.67 -3.79
N ASN A 418 -0.75 -7.85 -2.91
CA ASN A 418 -0.62 -8.12 -1.48
C ASN A 418 0.04 -6.93 -0.76
N VAL A 419 -0.73 -5.93 -0.35
CA VAL A 419 -0.19 -4.81 0.44
C VAL A 419 0.46 -5.36 1.72
N MET A 420 1.68 -4.92 1.99
CA MET A 420 2.49 -5.33 3.15
C MET A 420 3.00 -4.10 3.89
N HIS A 421 3.26 -4.24 5.19
CA HIS A 421 3.93 -3.21 6.00
C HIS A 421 5.27 -3.77 6.47
N MET A 422 6.34 -3.01 6.24
CA MET A 422 7.70 -3.39 6.60
C MET A 422 8.12 -2.73 7.91
N TYR A 423 8.67 -3.53 8.83
CA TYR A 423 9.15 -3.06 10.13
C TYR A 423 10.66 -3.27 10.20
N PRO A 424 11.47 -2.24 9.89
CA PRO A 424 12.92 -2.36 9.94
C PRO A 424 13.44 -2.47 11.38
N GLU A 425 14.61 -3.08 11.54
CA GLU A 425 15.32 -3.11 12.83
C GLU A 425 15.74 -1.69 13.28
N GLU A 426 16.11 -0.84 12.33
CA GLU A 426 16.40 0.58 12.56
C GLU A 426 15.11 1.40 12.68
N ARG A 427 14.97 2.18 13.77
CA ARG A 427 13.78 3.02 14.04
C ARG A 427 14.08 4.52 14.00
N ARG A 428 15.04 4.94 13.18
CA ARG A 428 15.51 6.34 13.11
C ARG A 428 15.53 6.82 11.65
N GLY A 429 15.55 8.15 11.48
CA GLY A 429 15.67 8.79 10.18
C GLY A 429 14.61 8.30 9.19
N VAL A 430 15.05 7.94 7.98
CA VAL A 430 14.16 7.45 6.91
C VAL A 430 13.45 6.15 7.29
N PHE A 431 14.07 5.28 8.11
CA PHE A 431 13.52 3.98 8.48
C PHE A 431 12.31 4.07 9.40
N ALA A 432 12.22 5.13 10.21
CA ALA A 432 11.05 5.40 11.03
C ALA A 432 9.75 5.60 10.22
N SER A 433 9.89 5.96 8.94
CA SER A 433 8.75 6.13 8.03
C SER A 433 8.42 4.88 7.20
N VAL A 434 9.23 3.82 7.27
CA VAL A 434 8.99 2.61 6.46
C VAL A 434 7.67 1.91 6.85
N PRO A 435 7.31 1.74 8.14
CA PRO A 435 6.06 1.08 8.53
C PRO A 435 4.79 1.78 8.04
N ILE A 436 4.87 3.09 7.80
CA ILE A 436 3.73 3.92 7.39
C ILE A 436 3.57 4.01 5.87
N ASN A 437 4.51 3.46 5.11
CA ASN A 437 4.43 3.37 3.65
C ASN A 437 4.09 1.93 3.25
N PRO A 438 3.16 1.73 2.30
CA PRO A 438 2.83 0.39 1.82
C PRO A 438 4.01 -0.21 1.03
N GLY A 439 4.39 -1.43 1.39
CA GLY A 439 5.10 -2.38 0.54
C GLY A 439 4.12 -3.34 -0.14
N TYR A 440 4.65 -4.28 -0.92
CA TYR A 440 3.85 -5.25 -1.66
C TYR A 440 4.49 -6.63 -1.65
N GLY A 441 3.70 -7.69 -1.59
CA GLY A 441 4.21 -9.06 -1.57
C GLY A 441 4.76 -9.50 -2.92
N ASN A 442 4.07 -9.16 -4.00
CA ASN A 442 4.46 -9.59 -5.35
C ASN A 442 4.20 -8.49 -6.38
N ALA A 443 4.78 -8.66 -7.56
CA ALA A 443 4.44 -7.94 -8.77
C ALA A 443 3.91 -8.92 -9.83
N PHE A 444 3.13 -8.43 -10.78
CA PHE A 444 2.68 -9.22 -11.93
C PHE A 444 2.69 -8.42 -13.23
N ILE A 445 2.75 -9.13 -14.36
CA ILE A 445 2.65 -8.57 -15.70
C ILE A 445 1.93 -9.51 -16.65
N LEU A 446 1.12 -8.94 -17.54
CA LEU A 446 0.56 -9.54 -18.74
C LEU A 446 0.98 -8.69 -19.93
N ALA A 447 1.66 -9.29 -20.90
CA ALA A 447 2.12 -8.59 -22.10
C ALA A 447 1.95 -9.43 -23.37
N ARG A 448 1.89 -8.77 -24.52
CA ARG A 448 1.73 -9.39 -25.84
C ARG A 448 2.98 -9.21 -26.67
N LYS A 449 3.48 -10.26 -27.32
CA LYS A 449 4.54 -10.13 -28.31
C LYS A 449 4.00 -9.39 -29.53
N VAL A 450 4.64 -8.27 -29.88
CA VAL A 450 4.29 -7.44 -31.04
C VAL A 450 5.44 -7.30 -32.04
N ARG A 451 6.64 -7.75 -31.66
CA ARG A 451 7.83 -7.66 -32.50
C ARG A 451 8.83 -8.75 -32.13
N ASP A 452 9.49 -9.32 -33.13
CA ASP A 452 10.63 -10.20 -32.92
C ASP A 452 11.87 -9.41 -32.46
N LEU A 453 12.62 -10.01 -31.55
CA LEU A 453 13.93 -9.52 -31.20
C LEU A 453 14.94 -9.86 -32.29
N PRO A 454 15.82 -8.91 -32.69
CA PRO A 454 16.97 -9.25 -33.52
C PRO A 454 17.84 -10.33 -32.86
N ASP A 455 18.48 -11.15 -33.68
CA ASP A 455 19.46 -12.12 -33.18
C ASP A 455 20.56 -11.41 -32.40
N GLY A 456 20.89 -11.95 -31.23
CA GLY A 456 21.90 -11.37 -30.33
C GLY A 456 21.49 -10.07 -29.63
N ALA A 457 20.23 -9.61 -29.74
CA ALA A 457 19.76 -8.39 -29.07
C ALA A 457 19.90 -8.44 -27.54
N VAL A 458 19.87 -9.64 -26.97
CA VAL A 458 20.20 -9.90 -25.56
C VAL A 458 21.31 -10.95 -25.54
N ALA A 459 22.47 -10.58 -25.01
CA ALA A 459 23.61 -11.45 -24.84
C ALA A 459 24.08 -11.42 -23.38
N TRP A 460 24.38 -12.60 -22.85
CA TRP A 460 25.07 -12.79 -21.59
C TRP A 460 26.10 -13.90 -21.81
N PRO A 461 27.31 -13.82 -21.24
CA PRO A 461 28.27 -14.92 -21.28
C PRO A 461 27.79 -16.06 -20.37
N MET A 462 26.68 -16.69 -20.76
CA MET A 462 26.09 -17.81 -20.06
C MET A 462 26.65 -19.09 -20.66
N ASP A 463 27.36 -19.87 -19.85
CA ASP A 463 27.55 -21.28 -20.12
C ASP A 463 26.26 -22.01 -19.73
N PHE A 464 25.64 -22.70 -20.69
CA PHE A 464 24.35 -23.37 -20.46
C PHE A 464 24.47 -24.57 -19.55
N ASP A 465 25.61 -25.28 -19.56
CA ASP A 465 25.83 -26.41 -18.68
C ASP A 465 26.04 -25.91 -17.24
N GLU A 466 26.83 -24.84 -17.05
CA GLU A 466 26.98 -24.21 -15.73
C GLU A 466 25.67 -23.60 -15.21
N SER A 467 24.88 -22.96 -16.09
CA SER A 467 23.55 -22.42 -15.73
C SER A 467 22.63 -23.54 -15.26
N ARG A 468 22.57 -24.64 -16.01
CA ARG A 468 21.79 -25.83 -15.65
C ARG A 468 22.26 -26.43 -14.34
N ASP A 469 23.57 -26.57 -14.14
CA ASP A 469 24.14 -27.16 -12.93
C ASP A 469 23.88 -26.28 -11.69
N ARG A 470 23.87 -24.95 -11.84
CA ARG A 470 23.40 -24.02 -10.80
C ARG A 470 21.89 -24.13 -10.58
N ALA A 471 21.10 -24.15 -11.64
CA ALA A 471 19.65 -24.26 -11.55
C ALA A 471 19.25 -25.53 -10.78
N ALA A 472 19.93 -26.65 -11.03
CA ALA A 472 19.72 -27.93 -10.35
C ALA A 472 19.97 -27.88 -8.81
N GLN A 473 20.62 -26.84 -8.29
CA GLN A 473 20.77 -26.62 -6.83
C GLN A 473 19.48 -26.14 -6.16
N TYR A 474 18.44 -25.82 -6.93
CA TYR A 474 17.12 -25.51 -6.39
C TYR A 474 16.60 -26.69 -5.55
N PRO A 475 16.12 -26.47 -4.32
CA PRO A 475 15.84 -27.57 -3.39
C PRO A 475 14.79 -28.59 -3.89
N VAL A 476 15.12 -29.87 -3.74
CA VAL A 476 14.19 -30.98 -3.96
C VAL A 476 13.58 -31.37 -2.62
N ARG A 477 12.42 -30.80 -2.28
CA ARG A 477 11.62 -31.30 -1.16
C ARG A 477 10.90 -32.60 -1.56
N PRO A 478 10.74 -33.58 -0.67
CA PRO A 478 9.88 -34.73 -0.90
C PRO A 478 8.48 -34.25 -1.24
N ALA A 479 7.81 -34.88 -2.22
CA ALA A 479 6.40 -34.66 -2.43
C ALA A 479 5.66 -35.06 -1.13
N THR A 480 4.94 -34.10 -0.54
CA THR A 480 4.05 -34.33 0.60
C THR A 480 2.78 -35.01 0.16
#